data_AF-A0A7H8W4E2-F1
#
_entry.id   AF-A0A7H8W4E2-F1
#
_cell.length_a   1.000
_cell.length_b   1.000
_cell.length_c   1.000
_cell.angle_alpha   90.00
_cell.angle_beta   90.00
_cell.angle_gamma   90.00
#
_symmetry.space_group_name_H-M   'P 1'
#
loop_
_entity.id
_entity.type
_entity.pdbx_description
1 polymer ?
#
loop_
_entity_poly.entity_id
_entity_poly.type
_entity_poly.pdbx_seq_one_letter_code
_entity_poly.pdbx_strand_id
1 'polypeptide(L)'
;MKQLLQWTIIIPILSWALLFSGLIENSTIFQIVASILLILSVMSAVHHSEIIAERVGEPYGTIILAISITVIEVSIIVSLMLSEGSEAASLARDTVYAATMLILNGIIGLCLLIGSIKHYEQNFSPSSVTIGLVSLISIIVFTLVFPTFTESVHGSYYSTPQLIFASIACLIIYGSFLFAQTKGYRQYFLTNTTNEDESKTHPIEINNKTFYTSLFFLLVSLGIVVLLAKTLSPTIETIIISHNLPKSLVGVIIAIIILLPEAIAAIIAAKKNRLQTSLNLALGSALASIGLTIPTVALVCILLGIPIVLGLDIKSIVLLALSVFTVMLSLSKGKSNIVYGVVLLVNLFAYMFLMIYP
;
A
#
# COMPACT_ATOMS: atom_id res chain seq x y z
N MET A 1 -5.46 23.32 13.26
CA MET A 1 -4.54 23.28 12.09
C MET A 1 -3.12 23.76 12.37
N LYS A 2 -2.85 24.82 13.17
CA LYS A 2 -1.45 25.28 13.42
C LYS A 2 -0.55 24.32 14.23
N GLN A 3 -1.12 23.44 15.05
CA GLN A 3 -0.33 22.50 15.86
C GLN A 3 0.11 21.23 15.10
N LEU A 4 -0.63 20.78 14.08
CA LEU A 4 -0.27 19.57 13.33
C LEU A 4 0.92 19.81 12.37
N LEU A 5 1.04 21.03 11.84
CA LEU A 5 2.12 21.39 10.91
C LEU A 5 3.52 21.37 11.55
N GLN A 6 3.61 21.54 12.88
CA GLN A 6 4.92 21.59 13.55
C GLN A 6 5.57 20.21 13.60
N TRP A 7 4.80 19.18 13.96
CA TRP A 7 5.34 17.83 14.11
C TRP A 7 5.71 17.22 12.75
N THR A 8 4.88 17.42 11.72
CA THR A 8 5.16 16.90 10.37
C THR A 8 6.38 17.56 9.72
N ILE A 9 6.73 18.78 10.12
CA ILE A 9 7.96 19.45 9.69
C ILE A 9 9.17 19.05 10.52
N ILE A 10 9.02 18.97 11.85
CA ILE A 10 10.12 18.70 12.78
C ILE A 10 10.64 17.27 12.60
N ILE A 11 9.77 16.29 12.42
CA ILE A 11 10.20 14.89 12.33
C ILE A 11 11.13 14.64 11.15
N PRO A 12 10.79 14.96 9.89
CA PRO A 12 11.70 14.69 8.78
C PRO A 12 13.06 15.37 8.99
N ILE A 13 13.08 16.58 9.54
CA ILE A 13 14.32 17.29 9.86
C ILE A 13 15.13 16.54 10.92
N LEU A 14 14.49 16.07 11.98
CA LEU A 14 15.13 15.31 13.04
C LEU A 14 15.62 13.94 12.55
N SER A 15 14.86 13.28 11.68
CA SER A 15 15.24 12.06 10.98
C SER A 15 16.49 12.28 10.12
N TRP A 16 16.55 13.38 9.37
CA TRP A 16 17.74 13.78 8.60
C TRP A 16 18.94 14.03 9.50
N ALA A 17 18.75 14.76 10.61
CA ALA A 17 19.82 15.02 11.57
C ALA A 17 20.37 13.72 12.19
N LEU A 18 19.48 12.77 12.54
CA LEU A 18 19.89 11.47 13.05
C LEU A 18 20.65 10.65 11.99
N LEU A 19 20.17 10.63 10.75
CA LEU A 19 20.85 9.93 9.65
C LEU A 19 22.27 10.48 9.44
N PHE A 20 22.44 11.80 9.34
CA PHE A 20 23.74 12.42 9.12
C PHE A 20 24.69 12.34 10.33
N SER A 21 24.16 12.08 11.52
CA SER A 21 25.01 11.86 12.70
C SER A 21 25.85 10.58 12.62
N GLY A 22 25.48 9.62 11.76
CA GLY A 22 26.18 8.33 11.64
C GLY A 22 26.02 7.41 12.86
N LEU A 23 25.17 7.77 13.82
CA LEU A 23 25.02 7.03 15.08
C LEU A 23 24.16 5.76 14.98
N ILE A 24 23.42 5.60 13.88
CA ILE A 24 22.46 4.50 13.69
C ILE A 24 23.17 3.15 13.61
N GLU A 25 24.31 3.07 12.94
CA GLU A 25 25.01 1.79 12.74
C GLU A 25 25.67 1.26 14.03
N ASN A 26 26.00 2.16 14.96
CA ASN A 26 26.81 1.83 16.13
C ASN A 26 26.00 1.47 17.39
N SER A 27 24.69 1.67 17.40
CA SER A 27 23.88 1.48 18.62
C SER A 27 22.45 1.04 18.33
N THR A 28 22.03 -0.04 18.99
CA THR A 28 20.65 -0.55 18.95
C THR A 28 19.63 0.49 19.40
N ILE A 29 19.97 1.38 20.35
CA ILE A 29 19.07 2.45 20.80
C ILE A 29 18.79 3.41 19.66
N PHE A 30 19.82 3.82 18.91
CA PHE A 30 19.65 4.70 17.75
C PHE A 30 18.93 4.01 16.58
N GLN A 31 19.07 2.69 16.43
CA GLN A 31 18.27 1.91 15.46
C GLN A 31 16.78 1.91 15.82
N ILE A 32 16.43 1.72 17.09
CA ILE A 32 15.03 1.79 17.56
C ILE A 32 14.46 3.19 17.34
N VAL A 33 15.22 4.23 17.71
CA VAL A 33 14.80 5.63 17.48
C VAL A 33 14.64 5.90 15.98
N ALA A 34 15.57 5.45 15.14
CA ALA A 34 15.47 5.57 13.68
C ALA A 34 14.24 4.85 13.12
N SER A 35 13.87 3.69 13.69
CA SER A 35 12.68 2.92 13.28
C SER A 35 11.38 3.64 13.61
N ILE A 36 11.30 4.26 14.80
CA ILE A 36 10.17 5.11 15.18
C ILE A 36 10.10 6.32 14.24
N LEU A 37 11.23 7.00 14.02
CA LEU A 37 11.31 8.16 13.14
C LEU A 37 10.95 7.84 11.69
N LEU A 38 11.30 6.67 11.18
CA LEU A 38 10.88 6.19 9.87
C LEU A 38 9.35 6.17 9.77
N ILE A 39 8.66 5.52 10.72
CA ILE A 39 7.20 5.45 10.76
C ILE A 39 6.59 6.86 10.80
N LEU A 40 7.14 7.72 11.66
CA LEU A 40 6.64 9.09 11.80
C LEU A 40 6.90 9.94 10.55
N SER A 41 8.01 9.72 9.84
CA SER A 41 8.31 10.37 8.56
C SER A 41 7.38 9.88 7.45
N VAL A 42 6.99 8.60 7.42
CA VAL A 42 5.95 8.10 6.50
C VAL A 42 4.61 8.79 6.76
N MET A 43 4.20 8.89 8.03
CA MET A 43 2.97 9.61 8.41
C MET A 43 3.02 11.08 7.99
N SER A 44 4.19 11.73 8.12
CA SER A 44 4.39 13.11 7.66
C SER A 44 4.27 13.23 6.13
N ALA A 45 4.89 12.32 5.38
CA ALA A 45 4.81 12.30 3.93
C ALA A 45 3.37 12.18 3.44
N VAL A 46 2.60 11.25 4.03
CA VAL A 46 1.16 11.09 3.70
C VAL A 46 0.35 12.33 4.07
N HIS A 47 0.63 12.97 5.21
CA HIS A 47 -0.06 14.21 5.55
C HIS A 47 0.20 15.33 4.53
N HIS A 48 1.44 15.47 4.07
CA HIS A 48 1.78 16.47 3.07
C HIS A 48 1.18 16.16 1.69
N SER A 49 1.07 14.87 1.30
CA SER A 49 0.38 14.49 0.06
C SER A 49 -1.13 14.72 0.16
N GLU A 50 -1.76 14.53 1.32
CA GLU A 50 -3.17 14.87 1.57
C GLU A 50 -3.44 16.38 1.38
N ILE A 51 -2.58 17.25 1.92
CA ILE A 51 -2.73 18.71 1.74
C ILE A 51 -2.66 19.10 0.25
N ILE A 52 -1.75 18.47 -0.50
CA ILE A 52 -1.61 18.70 -1.95
C ILE A 52 -2.86 18.20 -2.67
N ALA A 53 -3.35 17.01 -2.31
CA ALA A 53 -4.55 16.41 -2.88
C ALA A 53 -5.80 17.27 -2.63
N GLU A 54 -5.99 17.77 -1.41
CA GLU A 54 -7.11 18.63 -1.02
C GLU A 54 -7.13 19.92 -1.83
N ARG A 55 -5.95 20.52 -2.07
CA ARG A 55 -5.86 21.75 -2.87
C ARG A 55 -6.18 21.53 -4.35
N VAL A 56 -5.78 20.39 -4.89
CA VAL A 56 -6.08 20.04 -6.29
C VAL A 56 -7.57 19.71 -6.45
N GLY A 57 -8.20 19.19 -5.40
CA GLY A 57 -9.61 18.85 -5.36
C GLY A 57 -9.92 17.53 -6.05
N GLU A 58 -11.14 17.03 -5.81
CA GLU A 58 -11.60 15.83 -6.49
C GLU A 58 -11.91 16.08 -7.96
N PRO A 59 -11.62 15.12 -8.85
CA PRO A 59 -11.15 13.75 -8.58
C PRO A 59 -9.61 13.56 -8.62
N TYR A 60 -8.85 14.58 -9.03
CA TYR A 60 -7.40 14.45 -9.24
C TYR A 60 -6.60 14.35 -7.93
N GLY A 61 -7.13 14.87 -6.82
CA GLY A 61 -6.50 14.74 -5.50
C GLY A 61 -6.26 13.29 -5.10
N THR A 62 -7.23 12.40 -5.32
CA THR A 62 -7.12 10.96 -5.00
C THR A 62 -6.00 10.28 -5.81
N ILE A 63 -5.82 10.69 -7.07
CA ILE A 63 -4.75 10.17 -7.94
C ILE A 63 -3.38 10.62 -7.41
N ILE A 64 -3.25 11.89 -7.01
CA ILE A 64 -2.00 12.43 -6.45
C ILE A 64 -1.62 11.71 -5.15
N LEU A 65 -2.60 11.45 -4.28
CA LEU A 65 -2.37 10.70 -3.05
C LEU A 65 -1.83 9.29 -3.35
N ALA A 66 -2.51 8.56 -4.25
CA ALA A 66 -2.09 7.22 -4.66
C ALA A 66 -0.68 7.21 -5.24
N ILE A 67 -0.38 8.12 -6.18
CA ILE A 67 0.96 8.23 -6.78
C ILE A 67 2.01 8.55 -5.72
N SER A 68 1.72 9.45 -4.78
CA SER A 68 2.68 9.82 -3.73
C SER A 68 3.06 8.63 -2.86
N ILE A 69 2.07 7.81 -2.48
CA ILE A 69 2.29 6.61 -1.66
C ILE A 69 3.03 5.54 -2.45
N THR A 70 2.64 5.29 -3.71
CA THR A 70 3.35 4.38 -4.60
C THR A 70 4.80 4.82 -4.81
N VAL A 71 5.08 6.11 -4.94
CA VAL A 71 6.45 6.61 -5.08
C VAL A 71 7.29 6.28 -3.84
N ILE A 72 6.72 6.39 -2.63
CA ILE A 72 7.39 5.94 -1.40
C ILE A 72 7.70 4.44 -1.47
N GLU A 73 6.69 3.62 -1.81
CA GLU A 73 6.81 2.17 -1.90
C GLU A 73 7.87 1.73 -2.91
N VAL A 74 7.75 2.19 -4.17
CA VAL A 74 8.70 1.90 -5.24
C VAL A 74 10.10 2.34 -4.87
N SER A 75 10.27 3.53 -4.31
CA SER A 75 11.60 4.06 -3.98
C SER A 75 12.30 3.21 -2.93
N ILE A 76 11.58 2.70 -1.92
CA ILE A 76 12.14 1.77 -0.93
C ILE A 76 12.52 0.45 -1.61
N ILE A 77 11.60 -0.15 -2.38
CA ILE A 77 11.84 -1.44 -3.05
C ILE A 77 13.06 -1.35 -3.98
N VAL A 78 13.11 -0.34 -4.85
CA VAL A 78 14.22 -0.15 -5.79
C VAL A 78 15.53 0.12 -5.05
N SER A 79 15.53 0.96 -4.02
CA SER A 79 16.74 1.28 -3.25
C SER A 79 17.35 0.03 -2.60
N LEU A 80 16.51 -0.87 -2.07
CA LEU A 80 16.95 -2.14 -1.48
C LEU A 80 17.42 -3.13 -2.54
N MET A 81 16.69 -3.27 -3.65
CA MET A 81 17.12 -4.10 -4.78
C MET A 81 18.49 -3.67 -5.35
N LEU A 82 18.76 -2.37 -5.40
CA LEU A 82 20.06 -1.84 -5.83
C LEU A 82 21.17 -2.06 -4.82
N SER A 83 20.84 -2.20 -3.54
CA SER A 83 21.83 -2.36 -2.46
C SER A 83 22.22 -3.82 -2.25
N GLU A 84 21.25 -4.74 -2.34
CA GLU A 84 21.42 -6.18 -2.07
C GLU A 84 21.54 -7.01 -3.37
N GLY A 85 21.30 -6.41 -4.54
CA GLY A 85 21.49 -7.03 -5.84
C GLY A 85 20.58 -8.25 -6.05
N SER A 86 21.16 -9.37 -6.45
CA SER A 86 20.42 -10.60 -6.78
C SER A 86 19.72 -11.24 -5.58
N GLU A 87 20.18 -10.99 -4.35
CA GLU A 87 19.54 -11.54 -3.15
C GLU A 87 18.16 -10.91 -2.89
N ALA A 88 17.93 -9.68 -3.38
CA ALA A 88 16.67 -8.97 -3.27
C ALA A 88 15.78 -9.09 -4.52
N ALA A 89 16.08 -10.02 -5.44
CA ALA A 89 15.34 -10.17 -6.70
C ALA A 89 13.85 -10.52 -6.48
N SER A 90 13.49 -11.13 -5.35
CA SER A 90 12.10 -11.40 -4.96
C SER A 90 11.47 -10.34 -4.06
N LEU A 91 12.24 -9.35 -3.59
CA LEU A 91 11.77 -8.38 -2.60
C LEU A 91 10.56 -7.59 -3.09
N ALA A 92 10.57 -7.19 -4.37
CA ALA A 92 9.44 -6.50 -4.99
C ALA A 92 8.17 -7.36 -4.94
N ARG A 93 8.26 -8.64 -5.33
CA ARG A 93 7.15 -9.60 -5.25
C ARG A 93 6.68 -9.78 -3.82
N ASP A 94 7.61 -10.02 -2.89
CA ASP A 94 7.28 -10.35 -1.50
C ASP A 94 6.60 -9.16 -0.81
N THR A 95 7.07 -7.94 -1.07
CA THR A 95 6.48 -6.70 -0.54
C THR A 95 5.09 -6.46 -1.12
N VAL A 96 4.91 -6.55 -2.44
CA VAL A 96 3.61 -6.32 -3.10
C VAL A 96 2.60 -7.41 -2.76
N TYR A 97 3.05 -8.66 -2.65
CA TYR A 97 2.22 -9.77 -2.17
C TYR A 97 1.77 -9.55 -0.72
N ALA A 98 2.70 -9.18 0.17
CA ALA A 98 2.39 -8.85 1.55
C ALA A 98 1.42 -7.67 1.64
N ALA A 99 1.63 -6.61 0.87
CA ALA A 99 0.74 -5.46 0.81
C ALA A 99 -0.68 -5.88 0.42
N THR A 100 -0.81 -6.71 -0.62
CA THR A 100 -2.10 -7.26 -1.06
C THR A 100 -2.79 -8.05 0.05
N MET A 101 -2.06 -8.94 0.72
CA MET A 101 -2.60 -9.76 1.81
C MET A 101 -3.01 -8.91 3.02
N LEU A 102 -2.20 -7.92 3.39
CA LEU A 102 -2.49 -6.98 4.48
C LEU A 102 -3.71 -6.13 4.18
N ILE A 103 -3.90 -5.67 2.94
CA ILE A 103 -5.06 -4.88 2.58
C ILE A 103 -6.33 -5.74 2.57
N LEU A 104 -6.30 -6.86 1.84
CA LEU A 104 -7.48 -7.71 1.65
C LEU A 104 -7.94 -8.38 2.94
N ASN A 105 -7.02 -8.87 3.76
CA ASN A 105 -7.34 -9.62 4.96
C ASN A 105 -7.26 -8.76 6.23
N GLY A 106 -6.24 -7.89 6.32
CA GLY A 106 -6.01 -7.04 7.49
C GLY A 106 -6.89 -5.80 7.50
N ILE A 107 -6.70 -4.89 6.55
CA ILE A 107 -7.39 -3.59 6.52
C ILE A 107 -8.89 -3.80 6.32
N ILE A 108 -9.31 -4.51 5.28
CA ILE A 108 -10.74 -4.78 5.05
C ILE A 108 -11.33 -5.60 6.21
N GLY A 109 -10.61 -6.62 6.70
CA GLY A 109 -11.07 -7.44 7.83
C GLY A 109 -11.30 -6.62 9.11
N LEU A 110 -10.36 -5.75 9.48
CA LEU A 110 -10.48 -4.83 10.61
C LEU A 110 -11.62 -3.83 10.42
N CYS A 111 -11.77 -3.28 9.21
CA CYS A 111 -12.82 -2.32 8.92
C CYS A 111 -14.21 -2.95 9.02
N LEU A 112 -14.41 -4.17 8.51
CA LEU A 112 -15.65 -4.92 8.66
C LEU A 112 -15.91 -5.31 10.12
N LEU A 113 -14.89 -5.78 10.85
CA LEU A 113 -15.01 -6.17 12.26
C LEU A 113 -15.39 -4.97 13.14
N ILE A 114 -14.58 -3.91 13.12
CA ILE A 114 -14.77 -2.71 13.95
C ILE A 114 -16.06 -1.98 13.54
N GLY A 115 -16.32 -1.91 12.24
CA GLY A 115 -17.53 -1.34 11.67
C GLY A 115 -18.79 -2.03 12.15
N SER A 116 -18.84 -3.37 12.06
CA SER A 116 -19.98 -4.17 12.51
C SER A 116 -20.11 -4.28 14.03
N ILE A 117 -19.02 -4.27 14.81
CA ILE A 117 -19.12 -4.23 16.29
C ILE A 117 -19.84 -2.94 16.73
N LYS A 118 -19.55 -1.82 16.07
CA LYS A 118 -20.09 -0.52 16.47
C LYS A 118 -21.47 -0.22 15.88
N HIS A 119 -21.70 -0.60 14.63
CA HIS A 119 -22.91 -0.21 13.87
C HIS A 119 -23.78 -1.40 13.45
N TYR A 120 -23.43 -2.63 13.83
CA TYR A 120 -24.08 -3.89 13.45
C TYR A 120 -23.98 -4.20 11.95
N GLU A 121 -24.72 -3.46 11.13
CA GLU A 121 -24.71 -3.52 9.65
C GLU A 121 -24.39 -2.13 9.08
N GLN A 122 -23.47 -2.08 8.12
CA GLN A 122 -23.15 -0.88 7.35
C GLN A 122 -23.38 -1.14 5.87
N ASN A 123 -24.02 -0.19 5.19
CA ASN A 123 -24.27 -0.29 3.75
C ASN A 123 -23.11 0.31 2.95
N PHE A 124 -22.86 -0.29 1.79
CA PHE A 124 -21.93 0.22 0.78
C PHE A 124 -22.42 -0.22 -0.61
N SER A 125 -21.86 0.39 -1.65
CA SER A 125 -22.15 0.12 -3.05
C SER A 125 -21.42 -1.16 -3.50
N PRO A 126 -22.14 -2.28 -3.75
CA PRO A 126 -21.51 -3.50 -4.25
C PRO A 126 -20.90 -3.28 -5.64
N SER A 127 -21.46 -2.35 -6.44
CA SER A 127 -20.94 -2.00 -7.76
C SER A 127 -19.52 -1.42 -7.69
N SER A 128 -19.28 -0.48 -6.77
CA SER A 128 -17.94 0.14 -6.62
C SER A 128 -16.90 -0.89 -6.19
N VAL A 129 -17.25 -1.75 -5.23
CA VAL A 129 -16.37 -2.82 -4.79
C VAL A 129 -16.11 -3.83 -5.91
N THR A 130 -17.13 -4.21 -6.68
CA THR A 130 -16.99 -5.16 -7.79
C THR A 130 -16.05 -4.61 -8.86
N ILE A 131 -16.16 -3.33 -9.22
CA ILE A 131 -15.22 -2.67 -10.16
C ILE A 131 -13.79 -2.79 -9.63
N GLY A 132 -13.57 -2.47 -8.35
CA GLY A 132 -12.24 -2.57 -7.74
C GLY A 132 -11.68 -3.99 -7.70
N LEU A 133 -12.49 -4.97 -7.29
CA LEU A 133 -12.07 -6.37 -7.18
C LEU A 133 -11.79 -7.00 -8.54
N VAL A 134 -12.61 -6.76 -9.56
CA VAL A 134 -12.37 -7.28 -10.91
C VAL A 134 -11.04 -6.77 -11.45
N SER A 135 -10.78 -5.47 -11.33
CA SER A 135 -9.50 -4.88 -11.71
C SER A 135 -8.32 -5.48 -10.92
N LEU A 136 -8.49 -5.67 -9.61
CA LEU A 136 -7.44 -6.15 -8.72
C LEU A 136 -7.05 -7.60 -9.03
N ILE A 137 -8.04 -8.45 -9.28
CA ILE A 137 -7.84 -9.87 -9.62
C ILE A 137 -7.04 -9.99 -10.90
N SER A 138 -7.41 -9.24 -11.95
CA SER A 138 -6.65 -9.26 -13.21
C SER A 138 -5.21 -8.80 -13.02
N ILE A 139 -4.98 -7.71 -12.27
CA ILE A 139 -3.63 -7.21 -11.99
C ILE A 139 -2.81 -8.26 -11.20
N ILE A 140 -3.38 -8.84 -10.14
CA ILE A 140 -2.73 -9.89 -9.33
C ILE A 140 -2.34 -11.08 -10.20
N VAL A 141 -3.25 -11.57 -11.05
CA VAL A 141 -2.98 -12.76 -11.87
C VAL A 141 -1.88 -12.48 -12.88
N PHE A 142 -1.94 -11.34 -13.58
CA PHE A 142 -0.91 -10.96 -14.56
C PHE A 142 0.46 -10.69 -13.93
N THR A 143 0.52 -10.19 -12.70
CA THR A 143 1.79 -9.82 -12.08
C THR A 143 2.40 -10.91 -11.22
N LEU A 144 1.60 -11.61 -10.40
CA LEU A 144 2.10 -12.48 -9.34
C LEU A 144 1.86 -13.97 -9.60
N VAL A 145 0.86 -14.34 -10.41
CA VAL A 145 0.47 -15.75 -10.63
C VAL A 145 1.05 -16.30 -11.93
N PHE A 146 0.78 -15.64 -13.05
CA PHE A 146 1.22 -16.10 -14.38
C PHE A 146 2.73 -16.25 -14.58
N PRO A 147 3.64 -15.47 -13.96
CA PRO A 147 5.08 -15.71 -14.13
C PRO A 147 5.53 -17.09 -13.64
N THR A 148 4.75 -17.76 -12.79
CA THR A 148 5.04 -19.14 -12.33
C THR A 148 4.64 -20.20 -13.35
N PHE A 149 3.72 -19.89 -14.27
CA PHE A 149 3.14 -20.85 -15.22
C PHE A 149 3.58 -20.63 -16.67
N THR A 150 4.30 -19.55 -16.96
CA THR A 150 4.85 -19.32 -18.31
C THR A 150 6.06 -20.20 -18.57
N GLU A 151 6.15 -20.77 -19.77
CA GLU A 151 7.25 -21.68 -20.15
C GLU A 151 8.43 -20.99 -20.86
N SER A 152 8.31 -19.69 -21.16
CA SER A 152 9.32 -18.96 -21.95
C SER A 152 10.65 -18.75 -21.24
N VAL A 153 10.64 -18.73 -19.90
CA VAL A 153 11.85 -18.66 -19.06
C VAL A 153 11.66 -19.68 -17.94
N HIS A 154 12.69 -20.48 -17.67
CA HIS A 154 12.62 -21.44 -16.57
C HIS A 154 12.61 -20.71 -15.22
N GLY A 155 11.63 -21.06 -14.38
CA GLY A 155 11.44 -20.49 -13.05
C GLY A 155 10.34 -19.43 -13.00
N SER A 156 10.22 -18.75 -11.86
CA SER A 156 9.16 -17.76 -11.57
C SER A 156 9.43 -16.37 -12.18
N TYR A 157 9.94 -16.35 -13.41
CA TYR A 157 10.38 -15.15 -14.12
C TYR A 157 9.55 -14.91 -15.36
N TYR A 158 9.39 -13.63 -15.72
CA TYR A 158 8.94 -13.28 -17.07
C TYR A 158 10.11 -13.04 -18.00
N SER A 159 9.92 -13.41 -19.27
CA SER A 159 10.73 -12.85 -20.37
C SER A 159 10.45 -11.36 -20.54
N THR A 160 11.40 -10.61 -21.09
CA THR A 160 11.23 -9.16 -21.33
C THR A 160 9.92 -8.81 -22.07
N PRO A 161 9.53 -9.52 -23.15
CA PRO A 161 8.25 -9.24 -23.82
C PRO A 161 7.02 -9.50 -22.92
N GLN A 162 7.03 -10.57 -22.12
CA GLN A 162 5.95 -10.87 -21.17
C GLN A 162 5.87 -9.83 -20.07
N LEU A 163 7.01 -9.38 -19.54
CA LEU A 163 7.08 -8.36 -18.50
C LEU A 163 6.56 -7.00 -19.01
N ILE A 164 6.91 -6.61 -20.23
CA ILE A 164 6.38 -5.40 -20.88
C ILE A 164 4.87 -5.51 -21.08
N PHE A 165 4.40 -6.65 -21.61
CA PHE A 165 2.97 -6.90 -21.79
C PHE A 165 2.20 -6.82 -20.46
N ALA A 166 2.66 -7.52 -19.43
CA ALA A 166 2.04 -7.52 -18.11
C ALA A 166 2.03 -6.11 -17.49
N SER A 167 3.13 -5.36 -17.64
CA SER A 167 3.23 -3.98 -17.15
C SER A 167 2.22 -3.06 -17.85
N ILE A 168 2.12 -3.12 -19.17
CA ILE A 168 1.15 -2.33 -19.95
C ILE A 168 -0.29 -2.72 -19.59
N ALA A 169 -0.58 -4.02 -19.50
CA ALA A 169 -1.91 -4.52 -19.12
C ALA A 169 -2.32 -3.99 -17.74
N CYS A 170 -1.40 -4.00 -16.76
CA CYS A 170 -1.67 -3.45 -15.43
C CYS A 170 -1.95 -1.96 -15.46
N LEU A 171 -1.17 -1.17 -16.20
CA LEU A 171 -1.40 0.26 -16.36
C LEU A 171 -2.73 0.57 -17.04
N ILE A 172 -3.14 -0.23 -18.04
CA ILE A 172 -4.45 -0.10 -18.70
C ILE A 172 -5.60 -0.40 -17.73
N ILE A 173 -5.49 -1.48 -16.96
CA ILE A 173 -6.53 -1.87 -15.99
C ILE A 173 -6.64 -0.82 -14.88
N TYR A 174 -5.50 -0.40 -14.32
CA TYR A 174 -5.47 0.64 -13.29
C TYR A 174 -5.97 1.99 -13.82
N GLY A 175 -5.58 2.38 -15.02
CA GLY A 175 -6.09 3.59 -15.69
C GLY A 175 -7.60 3.53 -15.93
N SER A 176 -8.13 2.36 -16.30
CA SER A 176 -9.57 2.14 -16.46
C SER A 176 -10.31 2.24 -15.13
N PHE A 177 -9.74 1.71 -14.05
CA PHE A 177 -10.26 1.85 -12.70
C PHE A 177 -10.28 3.33 -12.25
N LEU A 178 -9.19 4.06 -12.46
CA LEU A 178 -9.13 5.49 -12.15
C LEU A 178 -10.16 6.27 -12.96
N PHE A 179 -10.34 5.96 -14.24
CA PHE A 179 -11.37 6.58 -15.06
C PHE A 179 -12.79 6.33 -14.51
N ALA A 180 -13.07 5.10 -14.09
CA ALA A 180 -14.34 4.73 -13.46
C ALA A 180 -14.57 5.49 -12.13
N GLN A 181 -13.53 5.61 -11.30
CA GLN A 181 -13.58 6.35 -10.03
C GLN A 181 -13.76 7.87 -10.23
N THR A 182 -13.12 8.42 -11.27
CA THR A 182 -12.96 9.87 -11.50
C THR A 182 -14.13 10.49 -12.26
N LYS A 183 -14.60 9.85 -13.34
CA LYS A 183 -15.63 10.40 -14.23
C LYS A 183 -16.72 9.39 -14.61
N GLY A 184 -16.34 8.21 -15.09
CA GLY A 184 -17.28 7.31 -15.77
C GLY A 184 -18.38 6.75 -14.87
N TYR A 185 -18.05 6.43 -13.62
CA TYR A 185 -18.94 5.76 -12.68
C TYR A 185 -18.84 6.31 -11.25
N ARG A 186 -18.40 7.57 -11.11
CA ARG A 186 -18.15 8.23 -9.82
C ARG A 186 -19.31 8.10 -8.84
N GLN A 187 -20.55 8.13 -9.33
CA GLN A 187 -21.76 7.95 -8.52
C GLN A 187 -21.78 6.64 -7.71
N TYR A 188 -21.12 5.58 -8.16
CA TYR A 188 -21.04 4.32 -7.41
C TYR A 188 -20.04 4.38 -6.26
N PHE A 189 -19.07 5.30 -6.31
CA PHE A 189 -18.02 5.46 -5.30
C PHE A 189 -18.40 6.49 -4.22
N LEU A 190 -19.37 7.36 -4.50
CA LEU A 190 -19.92 8.31 -3.53
C LEU A 190 -20.92 7.61 -2.59
N THR A 191 -20.99 8.04 -1.33
CA THR A 191 -21.97 7.52 -0.39
C THR A 191 -23.30 8.27 -0.56
N ASN A 192 -24.47 7.63 -0.42
CA ASN A 192 -25.76 8.33 -0.53
C ASN A 192 -26.01 9.36 0.60
N THR A 193 -25.24 9.32 1.70
CA THR A 193 -25.30 10.30 2.80
C THR A 193 -24.62 11.63 2.48
N THR A 194 -23.92 11.72 1.34
CA THR A 194 -23.12 12.90 0.97
C THR A 194 -23.97 14.10 0.54
N ASN A 195 -25.27 13.89 0.28
CA ASN A 195 -26.16 14.96 -0.16
C ASN A 195 -26.61 15.94 0.94
N GLU A 196 -26.45 15.61 2.23
CA GLU A 196 -26.92 16.50 3.32
C GLU A 196 -25.78 17.22 4.09
N ASP A 197 -24.55 16.67 4.13
CA ASP A 197 -23.47 17.24 4.95
C ASP A 197 -22.29 17.87 4.17
N GLU A 198 -22.05 17.52 2.89
CA GLU A 198 -20.94 18.12 2.13
C GLU A 198 -21.24 19.52 1.55
N SER A 199 -22.51 19.93 1.53
CA SER A 199 -22.88 21.31 1.13
C SER A 199 -22.47 22.39 2.14
N LYS A 200 -21.86 22.00 3.28
CA LYS A 200 -21.44 22.91 4.37
C LYS A 200 -19.96 22.83 4.75
N THR A 201 -19.12 22.13 3.99
CA THR A 201 -17.67 22.28 4.18
C THR A 201 -17.17 23.32 3.19
N HIS A 202 -17.01 24.56 3.64
CA HIS A 202 -16.31 25.58 2.85
C HIS A 202 -14.97 24.98 2.39
N PRO A 203 -14.62 25.03 1.10
CA PRO A 203 -13.32 24.57 0.64
C PRO A 203 -12.28 25.34 1.43
N ILE A 204 -11.46 24.63 2.19
CA ILE A 204 -10.36 25.24 2.93
C ILE A 204 -9.46 25.86 1.86
N GLU A 205 -9.43 27.19 1.76
CA GLU A 205 -8.53 27.87 0.83
C GLU A 205 -7.09 27.62 1.27
N ILE A 206 -6.46 26.59 0.70
CA ILE A 206 -5.07 26.26 0.96
C ILE A 206 -4.22 27.34 0.29
N ASN A 207 -3.68 28.25 1.12
CA ASN A 207 -2.76 29.30 0.70
C ASN A 207 -1.57 28.74 -0.11
N ASN A 208 -1.10 29.48 -1.13
CA ASN A 208 0.10 29.16 -1.93
C ASN A 208 1.30 28.82 -1.06
N LYS A 209 1.49 29.52 0.06
CA LYS A 209 2.57 29.21 1.01
C LYS A 209 2.46 27.79 1.55
N THR A 210 1.28 27.40 2.05
CA THR A 210 1.04 26.06 2.60
C THR A 210 1.24 24.96 1.56
N PHE A 211 0.83 25.21 0.31
CA PHE A 211 1.03 24.26 -0.79
C PHE A 211 2.50 24.03 -1.09
N TYR A 212 3.28 25.09 -1.34
CA TYR A 212 4.71 24.95 -1.64
C TYR A 212 5.50 24.40 -0.46
N THR A 213 5.15 24.77 0.78
CA THR A 213 5.74 24.17 1.98
C THR A 213 5.43 22.68 2.04
N SER A 214 4.18 22.26 1.79
CA SER A 214 3.82 20.83 1.81
C SER A 214 4.50 20.05 0.70
N LEU A 215 4.61 20.62 -0.49
CA LEU A 215 5.34 20.01 -1.60
C LEU A 215 6.83 19.81 -1.26
N PHE A 216 7.47 20.82 -0.68
CA PHE A 216 8.86 20.72 -0.24
C PHE A 216 9.04 19.65 0.84
N PHE A 217 8.21 19.66 1.89
CA PHE A 217 8.31 18.69 2.97
C PHE A 217 7.89 17.27 2.57
N LEU A 218 7.02 17.11 1.57
CA LEU A 218 6.75 15.81 0.96
C LEU A 218 8.03 15.22 0.37
N LEU A 219 8.79 15.99 -0.42
CA LEU A 219 10.04 15.54 -1.02
C LEU A 219 11.12 15.26 0.05
N VAL A 220 11.23 16.13 1.06
CA VAL A 220 12.16 15.93 2.19
C VAL A 220 11.82 14.65 2.97
N SER A 221 10.53 14.41 3.21
CA SER A 221 10.04 13.21 3.91
C SER A 221 10.27 11.95 3.10
N LEU A 222 9.99 11.99 1.79
CA LEU A 222 10.26 10.88 0.87
C LEU A 222 11.74 10.50 0.88
N GLY A 223 12.63 11.49 0.74
CA GLY A 223 14.07 11.24 0.75
C GLY A 223 14.55 10.55 2.03
N ILE A 224 14.12 11.05 3.20
CA ILE A 224 14.55 10.45 4.47
C ILE A 224 13.93 9.09 4.73
N VAL A 225 12.69 8.85 4.31
CA VAL A 225 12.05 7.54 4.42
C VAL A 225 12.83 6.49 3.64
N VAL A 226 13.22 6.79 2.41
CA VAL A 226 14.02 5.88 1.57
C VAL A 226 15.39 5.61 2.20
N LEU A 227 16.06 6.65 2.69
CA LEU A 227 17.38 6.50 3.30
C LEU A 227 17.33 5.73 4.62
N LEU A 228 16.39 6.04 5.51
CA LEU A 228 16.20 5.31 6.76
C LEU A 228 15.80 3.85 6.53
N ALA A 229 14.88 3.58 5.59
CA ALA A 229 14.51 2.22 5.24
C ALA A 229 15.72 1.42 4.74
N LYS A 230 16.56 2.04 3.89
CA LYS A 230 17.82 1.43 3.44
C LYS A 230 18.80 1.17 4.57
N THR A 231 19.01 2.12 5.49
CA THR A 231 19.90 1.94 6.63
C THR A 231 19.39 0.89 7.61
N LEU A 232 18.07 0.75 7.77
CA LEU A 232 17.46 -0.20 8.71
C LEU A 232 17.28 -1.61 8.13
N SER A 233 17.21 -1.78 6.80
CA SER A 233 16.97 -3.08 6.17
C SER A 233 17.92 -4.19 6.62
N PRO A 234 19.26 -3.99 6.64
CA PRO A 234 20.19 -5.04 7.09
C PRO A 234 19.99 -5.42 8.57
N THR A 235 19.57 -4.45 9.39
CA THR A 235 19.27 -4.69 10.81
C THR A 235 18.00 -5.56 10.94
N ILE A 236 16.96 -5.23 10.19
CA ILE A 236 15.70 -6.01 10.16
C ILE A 236 15.99 -7.44 9.68
N GLU A 237 16.77 -7.59 8.61
CA GLU A 237 17.16 -8.90 8.08
C GLU A 237 17.93 -9.72 9.10
N THR A 238 18.93 -9.12 9.77
CA THR A 238 19.72 -9.80 10.80
C THR A 238 18.84 -10.28 11.97
N ILE A 239 17.88 -9.45 12.41
CA ILE A 239 16.93 -9.83 13.46
C ILE A 239 16.07 -11.01 13.03
N ILE A 240 15.55 -11.00 11.80
CA ILE A 240 14.73 -12.08 11.23
C ILE A 240 15.53 -13.38 11.17
N ILE A 241 16.74 -13.34 10.60
CA ILE A 241 17.60 -14.53 10.45
C ILE A 241 18.02 -15.07 11.82
N SER A 242 18.32 -14.20 12.79
CA SER A 242 18.69 -14.64 14.15
C SER A 242 17.59 -15.41 14.87
N HIS A 243 16.32 -15.22 14.48
CA HIS A 243 15.17 -15.95 15.00
C HIS A 243 14.76 -17.15 14.12
N ASN A 244 15.57 -17.54 13.13
CA ASN A 244 15.26 -18.55 12.11
C ASN A 244 13.96 -18.26 11.33
N LEU A 245 13.64 -16.99 11.13
CA LEU A 245 12.48 -16.55 10.35
C LEU A 245 12.87 -16.36 8.87
N PRO A 246 11.92 -16.52 7.92
CA PRO A 246 12.22 -16.38 6.50
C PRO A 246 12.45 -14.92 6.08
N LYS A 247 13.38 -14.70 5.13
CA LYS A 247 13.71 -13.37 4.58
C LYS A 247 12.50 -12.63 3.97
N SER A 248 11.49 -13.35 3.51
CA SER A 248 10.24 -12.75 2.99
C SER A 248 9.50 -11.87 4.01
N LEU A 249 9.74 -12.05 5.32
CA LEU A 249 9.20 -11.14 6.34
C LEU A 249 9.73 -9.71 6.24
N VAL A 250 10.91 -9.48 5.63
CA VAL A 250 11.41 -8.12 5.38
C VAL A 250 10.40 -7.35 4.53
N GLY A 251 9.91 -7.97 3.44
CA GLY A 251 8.88 -7.38 2.58
C GLY A 251 7.56 -7.13 3.33
N VAL A 252 7.18 -8.01 4.26
CA VAL A 252 5.98 -7.83 5.11
C VAL A 252 6.14 -6.62 6.03
N ILE A 253 7.28 -6.49 6.71
CA ILE A 253 7.53 -5.36 7.61
C ILE A 253 7.52 -4.03 6.84
N ILE A 254 8.15 -4.00 5.67
CA ILE A 254 8.15 -2.83 4.79
C ILE A 254 6.72 -2.49 4.36
N ALA A 255 5.93 -3.47 3.93
CA ALA A 255 4.54 -3.26 3.54
C ALA A 255 3.69 -2.72 4.70
N ILE A 256 3.88 -3.22 5.93
CA ILE A 256 3.19 -2.70 7.13
C ILE A 256 3.51 -1.21 7.35
N ILE A 257 4.78 -0.82 7.26
CA ILE A 257 5.21 0.56 7.48
C ILE A 257 4.58 1.50 6.46
N ILE A 258 4.54 1.10 5.19
CA ILE A 258 4.00 1.92 4.08
C ILE A 258 2.47 2.03 4.18
N LEU A 259 1.78 0.93 4.47
CA LEU A 259 0.31 0.87 4.50
C LEU A 259 -0.30 1.40 5.80
N LEU A 260 0.50 1.62 6.84
CA LEU A 260 0.03 2.05 8.15
C LEU A 260 -0.88 3.30 8.11
N PRO A 261 -0.53 4.40 7.41
CA PRO A 261 -1.36 5.60 7.37
C PRO A 261 -2.74 5.32 6.77
N GLU A 262 -2.79 4.55 5.68
CA GLU A 262 -4.03 4.18 5.00
C GLU A 262 -4.89 3.22 5.83
N ALA A 263 -4.26 2.25 6.51
CA ALA A 263 -4.94 1.35 7.43
C ALA A 263 -5.64 2.15 8.54
N ILE A 264 -4.95 3.12 9.14
CA ILE A 264 -5.51 4.00 10.16
C ILE A 264 -6.68 4.81 9.59
N ALA A 265 -6.52 5.43 8.41
CA ALA A 265 -7.56 6.21 7.75
C ALA A 265 -8.81 5.37 7.45
N ALA A 266 -8.63 4.17 6.89
CA ALA A 266 -9.71 3.25 6.56
C ALA A 266 -10.46 2.76 7.82
N ILE A 267 -9.76 2.42 8.90
CA ILE A 267 -10.37 1.99 10.17
C ILE A 267 -11.17 3.14 10.81
N ILE A 268 -10.63 4.35 10.80
CA ILE A 268 -11.33 5.54 11.32
C ILE A 268 -12.61 5.80 10.50
N ALA A 269 -12.55 5.69 9.17
CA ALA A 269 -13.72 5.86 8.31
C ALA A 269 -14.80 4.80 8.62
N ALA A 270 -14.42 3.53 8.73
CA ALA A 270 -15.35 2.45 9.11
C ALA A 270 -16.01 2.72 10.48
N LYS A 271 -15.22 3.12 11.48
CA LYS A 271 -15.71 3.49 12.82
C LYS A 271 -16.66 4.70 12.82
N LYS A 272 -16.52 5.61 11.86
CA LYS A 272 -17.38 6.80 11.65
C LYS A 272 -18.63 6.52 10.79
N ASN A 273 -18.96 5.25 10.58
CA ASN A 273 -20.07 4.81 9.73
C ASN A 273 -19.91 5.14 8.24
N ARG A 274 -18.67 5.24 7.75
CA ARG A 274 -18.33 5.52 6.35
C ARG A 274 -17.59 4.33 5.72
N LEU A 275 -18.25 3.16 5.72
CA LEU A 275 -17.64 1.93 5.23
C LEU A 275 -17.31 1.99 3.73
N GLN A 276 -18.13 2.65 2.91
CA GLN A 276 -17.81 2.88 1.48
C GLN A 276 -16.46 3.59 1.32
N THR A 277 -16.23 4.68 2.06
CA THR A 277 -14.96 5.41 2.02
C THR A 277 -13.79 4.53 2.44
N SER A 278 -13.98 3.74 3.50
CA SER A 278 -12.98 2.78 3.99
C SER A 278 -12.62 1.73 2.92
N LEU A 279 -13.61 1.12 2.27
CA LEU A 279 -13.40 0.14 1.20
C LEU A 279 -12.78 0.77 -0.06
N ASN A 280 -13.18 1.99 -0.41
CA ASN A 280 -12.57 2.72 -1.53
C ASN A 280 -11.10 3.00 -1.29
N LEU A 281 -10.74 3.43 -0.07
CA LEU A 281 -9.34 3.64 0.33
C LEU A 281 -8.55 2.33 0.25
N ALA A 282 -9.06 1.25 0.85
CA ALA A 282 -8.37 -0.04 0.85
C ALA A 282 -8.19 -0.63 -0.56
N LEU A 283 -9.27 -0.72 -1.36
CA LEU A 283 -9.19 -1.30 -2.71
C LEU A 283 -8.40 -0.39 -3.67
N GLY A 284 -8.54 0.93 -3.54
CA GLY A 284 -7.74 1.89 -4.31
C GLY A 284 -6.26 1.76 -4.01
N SER A 285 -5.89 1.62 -2.73
CA SER A 285 -4.52 1.34 -2.30
C SER A 285 -3.98 0.04 -2.86
N ALA A 286 -4.73 -1.07 -2.78
CA ALA A 286 -4.27 -2.36 -3.33
C ALA A 286 -4.04 -2.27 -4.84
N LEU A 287 -4.93 -1.60 -5.56
CA LEU A 287 -4.80 -1.39 -6.99
C LEU A 287 -3.61 -0.51 -7.35
N ALA A 288 -3.36 0.56 -6.60
CA ALA A 288 -2.22 1.44 -6.81
C ALA A 288 -0.90 0.73 -6.47
N SER A 289 -0.84 0.06 -5.32
CA SER A 289 0.34 -0.69 -4.85
C SER A 289 0.76 -1.73 -5.88
N ILE A 290 -0.13 -2.60 -6.37
CA ILE A 290 0.29 -3.60 -7.38
C ILE A 290 0.39 -2.98 -8.78
N GLY A 291 -0.65 -2.23 -9.17
CA GLY A 291 -0.86 -1.76 -10.54
C GLY A 291 0.08 -0.65 -10.99
N LEU A 292 0.75 0.05 -10.06
CA LEU A 292 1.80 1.02 -10.38
C LEU A 292 3.19 0.54 -9.94
N THR A 293 3.34 -0.14 -8.80
CA THR A 293 4.66 -0.56 -8.30
C THR A 293 5.30 -1.59 -9.22
N ILE A 294 4.58 -2.65 -9.62
CA ILE A 294 5.16 -3.69 -10.47
C ILE A 294 5.61 -3.14 -11.84
N PRO A 295 4.79 -2.36 -12.59
CA PRO A 295 5.26 -1.73 -13.83
C PRO A 295 6.47 -0.82 -13.65
N THR A 296 6.52 -0.07 -12.55
CA THR A 296 7.63 0.87 -12.30
C THR A 296 8.92 0.13 -11.95
N VAL A 297 8.85 -0.87 -11.07
CA VAL A 297 10.01 -1.72 -10.74
C VAL A 297 10.45 -2.51 -11.98
N ALA A 298 9.52 -3.05 -12.76
CA ALA A 298 9.82 -3.73 -14.02
C ALA A 298 10.59 -2.84 -15.00
N LEU A 299 10.17 -1.58 -15.16
CA LEU A 299 10.87 -0.60 -16.00
C LEU A 299 12.31 -0.39 -15.52
N VAL A 300 12.51 -0.19 -14.21
CA VAL A 300 13.84 -0.02 -13.62
C VAL A 300 14.71 -1.26 -13.84
N CYS A 301 14.16 -2.45 -13.60
CA CYS A 301 14.88 -3.72 -13.78
C CYS A 301 15.28 -3.95 -15.24
N ILE A 302 14.42 -3.61 -16.21
CA ILE A 302 14.76 -3.69 -17.64
C ILE A 302 15.90 -2.72 -17.99
N LEU A 303 15.84 -1.48 -17.49
CA LEU A 303 16.86 -0.46 -17.79
C LEU A 303 18.22 -0.79 -17.17
N LEU A 304 18.23 -1.38 -15.98
CA LEU A 304 19.44 -1.70 -15.22
C LEU A 304 19.93 -3.14 -15.41
N GLY A 305 19.18 -3.98 -16.14
CA GLY A 305 19.52 -5.39 -16.37
C GLY A 305 19.46 -6.26 -15.10
N ILE A 306 18.62 -5.88 -14.13
CA ILE A 306 18.48 -6.60 -12.85
C ILE A 306 17.38 -7.67 -13.00
N PRO A 307 17.63 -8.93 -12.60
CA PRO A 307 16.60 -9.96 -12.63
C PRO A 307 15.51 -9.66 -11.59
N ILE A 308 14.24 -9.83 -11.97
CA ILE A 308 13.09 -9.65 -11.08
C ILE A 308 12.28 -10.95 -11.02
N VAL A 309 12.14 -11.52 -9.83
CA VAL A 309 11.29 -12.67 -9.57
C VAL A 309 9.91 -12.15 -9.20
N LEU A 310 8.90 -12.45 -10.03
CA LEU A 310 7.52 -12.03 -9.76
C LEU A 310 6.59 -13.18 -9.43
N GLY A 311 6.87 -14.38 -9.91
CA GLY A 311 5.98 -15.53 -9.71
C GLY A 311 5.96 -15.97 -8.24
N LEU A 312 4.75 -16.17 -7.72
CA LEU A 312 4.48 -16.76 -6.42
C LEU A 312 4.58 -18.29 -6.46
N ASP A 313 4.94 -18.88 -5.32
CA ASP A 313 4.85 -20.32 -5.11
C ASP A 313 3.40 -20.78 -4.94
N ILE A 314 3.16 -22.09 -5.09
CA ILE A 314 1.81 -22.69 -5.08
C ILE A 314 1.07 -22.38 -3.78
N LYS A 315 1.75 -22.44 -2.62
CA LYS A 315 1.12 -22.15 -1.32
C LYS A 315 0.67 -20.69 -1.27
N SER A 316 1.54 -19.76 -1.67
CA SER A 316 1.19 -18.34 -1.74
C SER A 316 0.03 -18.05 -2.70
N ILE A 317 -0.02 -18.75 -3.84
CA ILE A 317 -1.14 -18.65 -4.80
C ILE A 317 -2.46 -19.12 -4.17
N VAL A 318 -2.44 -20.25 -3.45
CA VAL A 318 -3.65 -20.79 -2.77
C VAL A 318 -4.15 -19.82 -1.70
N LEU A 319 -3.26 -19.25 -0.89
CA LEU A 319 -3.62 -18.26 0.14
C LEU A 319 -4.17 -16.96 -0.49
N LEU A 320 -3.59 -16.52 -1.60
CA LEU A 320 -4.06 -15.36 -2.34
C LEU A 320 -5.46 -15.60 -2.92
N ALA A 321 -5.66 -16.75 -3.55
CA ALA A 321 -6.95 -17.15 -4.10
C ALA A 321 -8.03 -17.24 -3.02
N LEU A 322 -7.72 -17.84 -1.87
CA LEU A 322 -8.61 -17.89 -0.71
C LEU A 322 -9.01 -16.48 -0.25
N SER A 323 -8.04 -15.57 -0.15
CA SER A 323 -8.25 -14.19 0.31
C SER A 323 -9.15 -13.42 -0.64
N VAL A 324 -8.79 -13.41 -1.93
CA VAL A 324 -9.57 -12.75 -2.99
C VAL A 324 -11.00 -13.29 -3.02
N PHE A 325 -11.16 -14.61 -3.03
CA PHE A 325 -12.47 -15.25 -3.08
C PHE A 325 -13.33 -14.91 -1.85
N THR A 326 -12.72 -14.93 -0.66
CA THR A 326 -13.39 -14.54 0.58
C THR A 326 -13.85 -13.08 0.54
N VAL A 327 -13.01 -12.16 0.06
CA VAL A 327 -13.38 -10.73 -0.06
C VAL A 327 -14.51 -10.55 -1.09
N MET A 328 -14.44 -11.22 -2.24
CA MET A 328 -15.51 -11.19 -3.24
C MET A 328 -16.87 -11.63 -2.67
N LEU A 329 -16.90 -12.76 -1.97
CA LEU A 329 -18.12 -13.26 -1.35
C LEU A 329 -18.62 -12.31 -0.26
N SER A 330 -17.71 -11.84 0.60
CA SER A 330 -18.02 -10.98 1.75
C SER A 330 -18.61 -9.65 1.31
N LEU A 331 -18.14 -9.08 0.20
CA LEU A 331 -18.55 -7.75 -0.24
C LEU A 331 -19.66 -7.75 -1.31
N SER A 332 -20.06 -8.93 -1.82
CA SER A 332 -21.05 -9.07 -2.90
C SER A 332 -22.42 -8.46 -2.59
N LYS A 333 -22.86 -8.46 -1.33
CA LYS A 333 -24.22 -8.06 -0.92
C LYS A 333 -24.39 -6.58 -0.56
N GLY A 334 -23.32 -5.79 -0.57
CA GLY A 334 -23.39 -4.36 -0.22
C GLY A 334 -23.63 -4.08 1.28
N LYS A 335 -23.48 -5.09 2.14
CA LYS A 335 -23.69 -4.98 3.60
C LYS A 335 -22.53 -5.58 4.38
N SER A 336 -22.13 -4.91 5.45
CA SER A 336 -21.09 -5.41 6.35
C SER A 336 -21.58 -6.55 7.24
N ASN A 337 -20.68 -7.46 7.62
CA ASN A 337 -20.97 -8.50 8.59
C ASN A 337 -19.72 -8.77 9.44
N ILE A 338 -19.93 -8.95 10.74
CA ILE A 338 -18.85 -9.23 11.68
C ILE A 338 -18.10 -10.52 11.36
N VAL A 339 -18.80 -11.57 10.91
CA VAL A 339 -18.22 -12.87 10.57
C VAL A 339 -17.24 -12.74 9.41
N TYR A 340 -17.57 -11.90 8.42
CA TYR A 340 -16.69 -11.65 7.28
C TYR A 340 -15.38 -11.00 7.73
N GLY A 341 -15.46 -10.03 8.65
CA GLY A 341 -14.28 -9.41 9.25
C GLY A 341 -13.41 -10.42 10.00
N VAL A 342 -14.00 -11.29 10.82
CA VAL A 342 -13.26 -12.33 11.56
C VAL A 342 -12.59 -13.32 10.62
N VAL A 343 -13.29 -13.82 9.60
CA VAL A 343 -12.74 -14.79 8.64
C VAL A 343 -11.54 -14.20 7.90
N LEU A 344 -11.63 -12.94 7.44
CA LEU A 344 -10.51 -12.26 6.80
C LEU A 344 -9.31 -12.12 7.74
N LEU A 345 -9.51 -11.76 9.01
CA LEU A 345 -8.40 -11.68 9.96
C LEU A 345 -7.78 -13.05 10.23
N VAL A 346 -8.57 -14.11 10.33
CA VAL A 346 -8.06 -15.48 10.45
C VAL A 346 -7.24 -15.88 9.22
N ASN A 347 -7.67 -15.49 8.00
CA ASN A 347 -6.88 -15.70 6.79
C ASN A 347 -5.54 -14.95 6.83
N LEU A 348 -5.50 -13.73 7.39
CA LEU A 348 -4.25 -13.00 7.60
C LEU A 348 -3.33 -13.74 8.59
N PHE A 349 -3.87 -14.22 9.70
CA PHE A 349 -3.11 -15.01 10.67
C PHE A 349 -2.59 -16.31 10.04
N ALA A 350 -3.41 -17.00 9.24
CA ALA A 350 -2.99 -18.19 8.51
C ALA A 350 -1.85 -17.88 7.53
N TYR A 351 -1.92 -16.76 6.81
CA TYR A 351 -0.84 -16.30 5.93
C TYR A 351 0.46 -16.06 6.70
N MET A 352 0.43 -15.32 7.81
CA MET A 352 1.61 -15.07 8.63
C MET A 352 2.16 -16.37 9.24
N PHE A 353 1.27 -17.22 9.75
CA PHE A 353 1.66 -18.49 10.36
C PHE A 353 2.31 -19.43 9.35
N LEU A 354 1.70 -19.63 8.17
CA LEU A 354 2.24 -20.46 7.10
C LEU A 354 3.43 -19.84 6.38
N MET A 355 3.72 -18.56 6.58
CA MET A 355 4.98 -17.98 6.16
C MET A 355 6.11 -18.40 7.11
N ILE A 356 5.86 -18.35 8.42
CA ILE A 356 6.85 -18.69 9.46
C ILE A 356 7.05 -20.21 9.60
N TYR A 357 5.95 -20.96 9.53
CA TYR A 357 5.89 -22.42 9.64
C TYR A 357 5.34 -22.99 8.33
N PRO A 358 6.21 -23.20 7.31
CA PRO A 358 5.81 -23.34 5.92
C PRO A 358 5.06 -24.60 5.53
#